data_AF-A0A2D4H4J6-F1
#
_entry.id   AF-A0A2D4H4J6-F1
#
_cell.length_a   1.000
_cell.length_b   1.000
_cell.length_c   1.000
_cell.angle_alpha   90.00
_cell.angle_beta   90.00
_cell.angle_gamma   90.00
#
_symmetry.space_group_name_H-M   'P 1'
#
loop_
_entity.id
_entity.type
_entity.pdbx_description
1 polymer ?
#
loop_
_entity_poly.entity_id
_entity_poly.type
_entity_poly.pdbx_seq_one_letter_code
_entity_poly.pdbx_strand_id
1 'polypeptide(L)'
;MESMKELSPSINAESYGALTDFQSLGNGSDGSVHTDSFSPASSPSSVNLAALPNSKDELPNVALNIECRICGDKASGYHYGVHACEGCKGFFRRTIRLKLIYDRCDRNCKIQKKNRNKCQYCRFQKCLSVGMSHNAIRFGRMPRSE
;
A
#
# COMPACT_ATOMS: atom_id res chain seq x y z
N MET A 1 -22.74 66.22 -11.89
CA MET A 1 -24.12 65.83 -12.26
C MET A 1 -23.98 64.49 -12.96
N GLU A 2 -24.20 63.32 -12.37
CA GLU A 2 -24.75 62.80 -11.11
C GLU A 2 -23.88 61.59 -10.74
N SER A 3 -23.35 61.47 -9.52
CA SER A 3 -23.96 60.99 -8.26
C SER A 3 -23.92 59.46 -8.08
N MET A 4 -23.46 59.09 -6.88
CA MET A 4 -23.13 57.77 -6.35
C MET A 4 -24.35 56.83 -6.23
N LYS A 5 -24.08 55.51 -6.14
CA LYS A 5 -24.67 54.62 -5.13
C LYS A 5 -23.95 53.27 -5.06
N GLU A 6 -23.20 53.12 -3.97
CA GLU A 6 -23.02 51.89 -3.18
C GLU A 6 -24.33 51.12 -3.03
N LEU A 7 -24.27 49.78 -2.92
CA LEU A 7 -25.09 48.95 -2.03
C LEU A 7 -24.74 47.46 -2.19
N SER A 8 -23.96 46.93 -1.25
CA SER A 8 -24.05 45.54 -0.79
C SER A 8 -25.42 45.27 -0.14
N PRO A 9 -25.87 44.01 -0.07
CA PRO A 9 -26.14 43.45 1.26
C PRO A 9 -25.73 41.97 1.42
N SER A 10 -25.04 41.73 2.53
CA SER A 10 -24.96 40.46 3.27
C SER A 10 -26.28 40.09 3.93
N ILE A 11 -26.63 38.80 3.97
CA ILE A 11 -27.03 37.99 5.15
C ILE A 11 -27.70 36.68 4.70
N ASN A 12 -27.24 35.55 5.22
CA ASN A 12 -28.09 34.57 5.90
C ASN A 12 -27.21 33.71 6.80
N ALA A 13 -27.50 33.82 8.09
CA ALA A 13 -26.90 33.10 9.18
C ALA A 13 -27.79 31.93 9.55
N GLU A 14 -27.23 30.72 9.60
CA GLU A 14 -27.79 29.58 10.34
C GLU A 14 -26.59 28.91 11.03
N SER A 15 -26.26 29.34 12.24
CA SER A 15 -26.73 28.77 13.52
C SER A 15 -26.11 27.40 13.81
N TYR A 16 -24.88 27.42 14.34
CA TYR A 16 -24.32 26.29 15.08
C TYR A 16 -24.22 26.73 16.53
N GLY A 17 -25.15 26.24 17.35
CA GLY A 17 -25.21 26.48 18.78
C GLY A 17 -23.98 25.92 19.51
N ALA A 18 -23.61 26.64 20.55
CA ALA A 18 -22.45 26.41 21.41
C ALA A 18 -22.69 25.35 22.49
N LEU A 19 -21.57 24.67 22.84
CA LEU A 19 -21.08 24.26 24.17
C LEU A 19 -22.02 23.54 25.16
N THR A 20 -21.58 22.37 25.66
CA THR A 20 -21.34 22.13 27.10
C THR A 20 -20.45 20.89 27.36
N ASP A 21 -19.79 20.97 28.51
CA ASP A 21 -18.77 20.12 29.14
C ASP A 21 -19.26 18.76 29.70
N PHE A 22 -18.25 17.95 30.08
CA PHE A 22 -18.17 17.15 31.33
C PHE A 22 -18.33 15.60 31.34
N GLN A 23 -17.20 14.96 31.66
CA GLN A 23 -16.92 13.80 32.54
C GLN A 23 -17.53 12.39 32.33
N SER A 24 -16.58 11.45 32.26
CA SER A 24 -16.43 10.18 32.99
C SER A 24 -17.67 9.41 33.45
N LEU A 25 -17.76 8.15 32.99
CA LEU A 25 -17.95 6.98 33.86
C LEU A 25 -17.25 5.77 33.22
N GLY A 26 -16.33 5.16 33.96
CA GLY A 26 -15.81 3.84 33.65
C GLY A 26 -16.82 2.76 34.03
N ASN A 27 -16.72 1.59 33.40
CA ASN A 27 -17.25 0.34 33.93
C ASN A 27 -16.44 -0.82 33.34
N GLY A 28 -15.84 -1.61 34.22
CA GLY A 28 -15.22 -2.88 33.88
C GLY A 28 -16.22 -4.02 33.84
N SER A 29 -15.82 -5.11 33.19
CA SER A 29 -16.31 -6.46 33.49
C SER A 29 -15.30 -7.50 33.02
N ASP A 30 -14.95 -8.34 34.00
CA ASP A 30 -14.07 -9.49 34.00
C ASP A 30 -14.72 -10.71 33.32
N GLY A 31 -13.92 -11.64 32.82
CA GLY A 31 -14.37 -12.79 32.04
C GLY A 31 -13.27 -13.83 31.81
N SER A 32 -12.95 -14.56 32.87
CA SER A 32 -12.04 -15.71 33.02
C SER A 32 -12.12 -16.76 31.90
N VAL A 33 -10.95 -17.23 31.43
CA VAL A 33 -10.82 -18.54 30.76
C VAL A 33 -9.92 -19.41 31.61
N HIS A 34 -10.52 -20.46 32.16
CA HIS A 34 -9.87 -21.49 32.95
C HIS A 34 -8.87 -22.32 32.12
N THR A 35 -7.86 -22.73 32.86
CA THR A 35 -6.77 -23.65 32.59
C THR A 35 -7.24 -24.99 32.06
N ASP A 36 -6.43 -25.62 31.20
CA ASP A 36 -6.04 -27.00 31.45
C ASP A 36 -4.63 -27.28 30.94
N SER A 37 -3.93 -28.06 31.74
CA SER A 37 -2.49 -28.21 31.75
C SER A 37 -2.13 -29.70 31.72
N PHE A 38 -0.95 -29.96 31.15
CA PHE A 38 -0.09 -31.15 31.31
C PHE A 38 -0.40 -32.42 30.49
N SER A 39 0.55 -32.71 29.58
CA SER A 39 0.90 -34.01 28.95
C SER A 39 1.33 -35.07 30.00
N PRO A 40 1.59 -36.39 29.71
CA PRO A 40 2.51 -36.90 28.66
C PRO A 40 2.24 -38.35 28.12
N ALA A 41 3.24 -38.87 27.37
CA ALA A 41 3.54 -40.27 26.99
C ALA A 41 3.05 -40.68 25.58
N SER A 42 3.81 -41.34 24.69
CA SER A 42 5.06 -42.13 24.78
C SER A 42 5.75 -42.17 23.41
N SER A 43 7.09 -42.25 23.38
CA SER A 43 7.87 -42.87 22.27
C SER A 43 8.18 -44.32 22.66
N PRO A 44 8.41 -45.28 21.73
CA PRO A 44 9.75 -45.44 21.13
C PRO A 44 9.83 -46.01 19.68
N SER A 45 10.89 -45.56 18.98
CA SER A 45 11.88 -46.31 18.17
C SER A 45 11.53 -47.15 16.91
N SER A 46 12.05 -46.65 15.78
CA SER A 46 13.05 -47.26 14.86
C SER A 46 12.70 -48.40 13.87
N VAL A 47 13.39 -48.31 12.70
CA VAL A 47 13.59 -49.22 11.53
C VAL A 47 12.56 -49.07 10.38
N ASN A 48 12.88 -49.01 9.07
CA ASN A 48 14.13 -49.18 8.33
C ASN A 48 14.05 -48.50 6.92
N LEU A 49 15.22 -48.30 6.32
CA LEU A 49 15.52 -47.79 4.97
C LEU A 49 14.73 -48.45 3.82
N ALA A 50 14.32 -47.65 2.83
CA ALA A 50 14.79 -47.69 1.43
C ALA A 50 13.83 -46.91 0.49
N ALA A 51 14.30 -45.81 -0.10
CA ALA A 51 13.73 -45.29 -1.34
C ALA A 51 14.79 -44.48 -2.11
N LEU A 52 14.83 -44.75 -3.41
CA LEU A 52 15.83 -44.41 -4.42
C LEU A 52 16.19 -42.92 -4.54
N PRO A 53 17.35 -42.59 -5.17
CA PRO A 53 17.64 -41.23 -5.60
C PRO A 53 16.71 -40.88 -6.77
N ASN A 54 15.55 -40.32 -6.46
CA ASN A 54 14.73 -39.72 -7.51
C ASN A 54 15.29 -38.32 -7.77
N SER A 55 16.11 -38.22 -8.81
CA SER A 55 16.46 -36.98 -9.47
C SER A 55 15.17 -36.30 -9.92
N LYS A 56 14.58 -35.51 -9.02
CA LYS A 56 13.73 -34.42 -9.46
C LYS A 56 14.68 -33.40 -10.06
N ASP A 57 14.68 -33.35 -11.39
CA ASP A 57 14.94 -32.12 -12.13
C ASP A 57 14.03 -31.03 -11.55
N GLU A 58 14.43 -30.48 -10.40
CA GLU A 58 14.00 -29.19 -9.93
C GLU A 58 14.60 -28.21 -10.94
N LEU A 59 13.88 -28.00 -12.05
CA LEU A 59 14.03 -26.79 -12.84
C LEU A 59 14.08 -25.67 -11.81
N PRO A 60 15.18 -24.91 -11.70
CA PRO A 60 15.21 -23.83 -10.75
C PRO A 60 14.05 -22.94 -11.18
N ASN A 61 13.06 -22.77 -10.30
CA ASN A 61 12.16 -21.65 -10.37
C ASN A 61 13.07 -20.44 -10.20
N VAL A 62 13.69 -20.03 -11.31
CA VAL A 62 14.40 -18.78 -11.45
C VAL A 62 13.26 -17.79 -11.34
N ALA A 63 12.89 -17.48 -10.09
CA ALA A 63 12.13 -16.31 -9.78
C ALA A 63 13.00 -15.18 -10.31
N LEU A 64 12.76 -14.82 -11.58
CA LEU A 64 13.46 -13.76 -12.27
C LEU A 64 13.46 -12.61 -11.28
N ASN A 65 14.64 -12.17 -10.86
CA ASN A 65 14.81 -11.17 -9.82
C ASN A 65 14.43 -9.80 -10.41
N ILE A 66 13.15 -9.66 -10.76
CA ILE A 66 12.60 -8.52 -11.45
C ILE A 66 12.48 -7.40 -10.42
N GLU A 67 13.09 -6.27 -10.75
CA GLU A 67 13.08 -5.10 -9.89
C GLU A 67 11.95 -4.13 -10.23
N CYS A 68 11.48 -3.43 -9.21
CA CYS A 68 10.52 -2.35 -9.35
C CYS A 68 11.15 -1.19 -10.12
N ARG A 69 10.59 -0.85 -11.29
CA ARG A 69 11.09 0.22 -12.17
C ARG A 69 11.12 1.61 -11.51
N ILE A 70 10.41 1.78 -10.39
CA ILE A 70 10.32 3.05 -9.66
C ILE A 70 11.43 3.18 -8.62
N CYS A 71 11.66 2.14 -7.79
CA CYS A 71 12.53 2.27 -6.61
C CYS A 71 13.62 1.19 -6.48
N GLY A 72 13.68 0.22 -7.41
CA GLY A 72 14.66 -0.87 -7.39
C GLY A 72 14.43 -1.94 -6.31
N ASP A 73 13.32 -1.87 -5.56
CA ASP A 73 12.92 -2.95 -4.64
C ASP A 73 12.40 -4.16 -5.42
N LYS A 74 12.33 -5.35 -4.80
CA LYS A 74 11.80 -6.56 -5.44
C LYS A 74 10.38 -6.31 -5.97
N ALA A 75 10.16 -6.54 -7.27
CA ALA A 75 8.82 -6.42 -7.85
C ALA A 75 7.95 -7.58 -7.37
N SER A 76 6.67 -7.29 -7.09
CA SER A 76 5.68 -8.32 -6.77
C SER A 76 4.88 -8.77 -8.00
N GLY A 77 5.05 -8.10 -9.13
CA GLY A 77 4.36 -8.42 -10.38
C GLY A 77 4.27 -7.22 -11.32
N TYR A 78 3.40 -7.34 -12.31
CA TYR A 78 3.09 -6.30 -13.28
C TYR A 78 1.85 -5.51 -12.84
N HIS A 79 2.04 -4.30 -12.31
CA HIS A 79 0.98 -3.48 -11.73
C HIS A 79 0.85 -2.19 -12.51
N TYR A 80 -0.37 -1.85 -12.94
CA TYR A 80 -0.65 -0.60 -13.66
C TYR A 80 0.22 -0.41 -14.91
N GLY A 81 0.59 -1.50 -15.60
CA GLY A 81 1.40 -1.45 -16.82
C GLY A 81 2.91 -1.48 -16.61
N VAL A 82 3.43 -1.71 -15.41
CA VAL A 82 4.88 -1.83 -15.17
C VAL A 82 5.23 -2.84 -14.08
N HIS A 83 6.45 -3.37 -14.09
CA HIS A 83 6.97 -4.14 -12.95
C HIS A 83 7.17 -3.24 -11.73
N ALA A 84 6.45 -3.54 -10.65
CA ALA A 84 6.42 -2.72 -9.44
C ALA A 84 6.41 -3.56 -8.15
N CYS A 85 6.98 -3.01 -7.08
CA CYS A 85 6.83 -3.53 -5.73
C CYS A 85 5.49 -3.12 -5.11
N GLU A 86 5.04 -3.82 -4.07
CA GLU A 86 3.80 -3.50 -3.34
C GLU A 86 3.73 -2.05 -2.84
N GLY A 87 4.87 -1.50 -2.40
CA GLY A 87 4.93 -0.12 -1.93
C GLY A 87 4.60 0.93 -3.00
N CYS A 88 5.08 0.73 -4.24
CA CYS A 88 4.81 1.66 -5.34
C CYS A 88 3.44 1.42 -5.98
N LYS A 89 2.98 0.17 -6.04
CA LYS A 89 1.60 -0.20 -6.41
C LYS A 89 0.59 0.50 -5.50
N GLY A 90 0.75 0.36 -4.18
CA GLY A 90 -0.15 0.96 -3.20
C GLY A 90 -0.11 2.49 -3.20
N PHE A 91 1.09 3.07 -3.34
CA PHE A 91 1.27 4.51 -3.47
C PHE A 91 0.51 5.07 -4.68
N PHE A 92 0.77 4.54 -5.88
CA PHE A 92 0.11 4.98 -7.11
C PHE A 92 -1.41 4.87 -7.01
N ARG A 93 -1.92 3.72 -6.55
CA ARG A 93 -3.36 3.49 -6.34
C ARG A 93 -3.99 4.54 -5.41
N ARG A 94 -3.31 4.86 -4.30
CA ARG A 94 -3.80 5.85 -3.33
C ARG A 94 -3.82 7.25 -3.93
N THR A 95 -2.74 7.65 -4.61
CA THR A 95 -2.65 8.97 -5.27
C THR A 95 -3.78 9.16 -6.27
N ILE A 96 -4.04 8.16 -7.13
CA ILE A 96 -5.10 8.25 -8.14
C ILE A 96 -6.50 8.26 -7.50
N ARG A 97 -6.79 7.33 -6.58
CA ARG A 97 -8.14 7.20 -5.99
C ARG A 97 -8.55 8.41 -5.17
N LEU A 98 -7.61 8.96 -4.41
CA LEU A 98 -7.86 10.13 -3.57
C LEU A 98 -7.56 11.44 -4.30
N LYS A 99 -7.18 11.38 -5.58
CA LYS A 99 -6.79 12.54 -6.40
C LYS A 99 -5.78 13.45 -5.68
N LEU A 100 -4.77 12.85 -5.05
CA LEU A 100 -3.77 13.60 -4.28
C LEU A 100 -2.89 14.40 -5.22
N ILE A 101 -2.71 15.68 -4.90
CA ILE A 101 -1.77 16.58 -5.55
C ILE A 101 -0.63 16.82 -4.56
N TYR A 102 0.60 16.63 -5.02
CA TYR A 102 1.80 16.84 -4.21
C TYR A 102 2.49 18.14 -4.62
N ASP A 103 3.05 18.85 -3.65
CA ASP A 103 3.83 20.06 -3.90
C ASP A 103 4.99 19.77 -4.86
N ARG A 104 5.16 20.66 -5.83
CA ARG A 104 6.20 20.54 -6.86
C ARG A 104 7.58 20.53 -6.22
N CYS A 105 8.44 19.64 -6.72
CA CYS A 105 9.84 19.56 -6.33
C CYS A 105 10.73 19.53 -7.58
N ASP A 106 11.59 20.55 -7.74
CA ASP A 106 12.45 20.70 -8.92
C ASP A 106 13.81 20.00 -8.78
N ARG A 107 14.08 19.36 -7.64
CA ARG A 107 15.37 18.70 -7.34
C ARG A 107 15.57 17.36 -8.06
N ASN A 108 14.60 16.89 -8.84
CA ASN A 108 14.66 15.61 -9.56
C ASN A 108 15.14 14.43 -8.68
N CYS A 109 14.50 14.22 -7.53
CA CYS A 109 14.99 13.30 -6.51
C CYS A 109 15.14 11.86 -7.03
N LYS A 110 16.32 11.25 -6.81
CA LYS A 110 16.56 9.84 -7.12
C LYS A 110 15.78 8.92 -6.18
N ILE A 111 14.81 8.20 -6.75
CA ILE A 111 13.93 7.28 -6.00
C ILE A 111 14.57 5.88 -5.90
N GLN A 112 14.86 5.46 -4.67
CA GLN A 112 15.40 4.15 -4.29
C GLN A 112 14.62 3.57 -3.10
N LYS A 113 14.75 2.27 -2.82
CA LYS A 113 14.05 1.58 -1.71
C LYS A 113 14.12 2.34 -0.38
N LYS A 114 15.32 2.83 0.00
CA LYS A 114 15.57 3.53 1.26
C LYS A 114 14.94 4.93 1.37
N ASN A 115 14.79 5.63 0.26
CA ASN A 115 14.41 7.06 0.24
C ASN A 115 13.12 7.35 -0.52
N ARG A 116 12.42 6.33 -1.04
CA ARG A 116 11.20 6.51 -1.85
C ARG A 116 10.07 7.26 -1.14
N ASN A 117 10.09 7.35 0.19
CA ASN A 117 9.08 8.07 0.97
C ASN A 117 9.46 9.54 1.24
N LYS A 118 10.66 10.00 0.86
CA LYS A 118 11.15 11.36 1.17
C LYS A 118 10.53 12.45 0.31
N CYS A 119 10.18 12.16 -0.94
CA CYS A 119 9.54 13.11 -1.84
C CYS A 119 8.43 12.41 -2.63
N GLN A 120 7.18 12.73 -2.28
CA GLN A 120 6.00 12.14 -2.91
C GLN A 120 5.84 12.60 -4.36
N TYR A 121 6.09 13.88 -4.63
CA TYR A 121 6.04 14.45 -5.98
C TYR A 121 6.98 13.72 -6.95
N CYS A 122 8.28 13.65 -6.64
CA CYS A 122 9.24 12.97 -7.51
C CYS A 122 8.95 11.47 -7.65
N ARG A 123 8.44 10.83 -6.60
CA ARG A 123 8.03 9.42 -6.67
C ARG A 123 6.85 9.23 -7.62
N PHE A 124 5.82 10.07 -7.51
CA PHE A 124 4.65 9.99 -8.38
C PHE A 124 4.98 10.35 -9.82
N GLN A 125 5.80 11.38 -10.03
CA GLN A 125 6.30 11.68 -11.37
C GLN A 125 7.08 10.52 -11.97
N LYS A 126 7.94 9.86 -11.19
CA LYS A 126 8.64 8.66 -11.67
C LYS A 126 7.67 7.52 -11.99
N CYS A 127 6.59 7.34 -11.24
CA CYS A 127 5.55 6.36 -11.58
C CYS A 127 4.97 6.63 -12.98
N LEU A 128 4.59 7.88 -13.26
CA LEU A 128 4.04 8.28 -14.54
C LEU A 128 5.08 8.13 -15.67
N SER A 129 6.32 8.56 -15.44
CA SER A 129 7.37 8.55 -16.47
C SER A 129 7.77 7.14 -16.91
N VAL A 130 7.66 6.13 -16.03
CA VAL A 130 7.90 4.73 -16.40
C VAL A 130 6.69 4.04 -17.03
N GLY A 131 5.55 4.73 -17.15
CA GLY A 131 4.34 4.23 -17.79
C GLY A 131 3.27 3.66 -16.86
N MET A 132 3.30 3.95 -15.54
CA MET A 132 2.18 3.57 -14.67
C MET A 132 0.91 4.30 -15.08
N SER A 133 -0.14 3.55 -15.40
CA SER A 133 -1.43 4.08 -15.81
C SER A 133 -2.59 3.33 -15.19
N HIS A 134 -3.64 4.06 -14.80
CA HIS A 134 -4.90 3.47 -14.37
C HIS A 134 -5.54 2.62 -15.48
N ASN A 135 -5.36 2.99 -16.74
CA ASN A 135 -5.97 2.31 -17.87
C ASN A 135 -5.28 0.97 -18.22
N ALA A 136 -4.03 0.78 -17.77
CA ALA A 136 -3.24 -0.41 -18.04
C ALA A 136 -3.62 -1.63 -17.18
N ILE A 137 -4.59 -1.51 -16.26
CA ILE A 137 -5.06 -2.61 -15.41
C ILE A 137 -5.69 -3.76 -16.22
N ARG A 138 -6.21 -3.47 -17.43
CA ARG A 138 -6.78 -4.48 -18.32
C ARG A 138 -5.79 -5.60 -18.67
N PHE A 139 -4.49 -5.31 -18.60
CA PHE A 139 -3.39 -6.25 -18.87
C PHE A 139 -2.75 -6.82 -17.59
N GLY A 140 -3.45 -6.78 -16.45
CA GLY A 140 -2.91 -7.14 -15.12
C GLY A 140 -2.39 -8.58 -14.95
N ARG A 141 -2.50 -9.41 -15.98
CA ARG A 141 -1.73 -10.64 -16.15
C ARG A 141 -1.02 -10.50 -17.49
N MET A 142 0.31 -10.57 -17.48
CA MET A 142 1.09 -10.56 -18.73
C MET A 142 0.45 -11.57 -19.70
N PRO A 143 0.05 -11.17 -20.92
CA PRO A 143 -0.36 -12.14 -21.91
C PRO A 143 0.80 -13.09 -22.12
N ARG A 144 0.54 -14.41 -22.06
CA ARG A 144 1.55 -15.38 -22.46
C ARG A 144 1.87 -15.08 -23.92
N SER A 145 3.15 -14.90 -24.24
CA SER A 145 3.60 -14.86 -25.63
C SER A 145 3.24 -16.20 -26.25
N GLU A 146 2.39 -16.17 -27.27
CA GLU A 146 2.16 -17.29 -28.19
C GLU A 146 3.40 -17.51 -29.06
#